data_AF-A0A9Q1IZX8-F1
#
_entry.id   AF-A0A9Q1IZX8-F1
#
_cell.length_a   1.000
_cell.length_b   1.000
_cell.length_c   1.000
_cell.angle_alpha   90.00
_cell.angle_beta   90.00
_cell.angle_gamma   90.00
#
_symmetry.space_group_name_H-M   'P 1'
#
loop_
_entity.id
_entity.type
_entity.pdbx_description
1 polymer ?
#
loop_
_entity_poly.entity_id
_entity_poly.type
_entity_poly.pdbx_seq_one_letter_code
_entity_poly.pdbx_strand_id
1 'polypeptide(L)'
;MGDQRESLRKISTTLALKNEEIQNFICCLKQCLQNLESNSSRVLEDLDAEFSSLYSVLDELKDGMVTRIKQERASRTYELQSQLRACTKALESSEEQLELANQTLCNSQMDGFNQAAKEIKDSVTMAPAFRLSLKAKVSDNMSHMMVDFTQERNMLLALKFLPVPVTPEIQVSECQVCDNTVTVVWSLPEPDTKIDYYVLEYRRTNHEGPPRVREEHPWMVVEGVRLTEYTLTGLRFDTRYITFRVKASNKAVAGEFSEPVNLETH
;
A
#
# COMPACT_ATOMS: atom_id res chain seq x y z
N MET A 1 47.91 -7.57 -63.52
CA MET A 1 48.15 -8.56 -62.43
C MET A 1 48.48 -7.93 -61.08
N GLY A 2 49.31 -6.88 -60.98
CA GLY A 2 49.62 -6.22 -59.69
C GLY A 2 48.45 -5.42 -59.08
N ASP A 3 47.76 -4.64 -59.90
CA ASP A 3 46.67 -3.74 -59.48
C ASP A 3 45.40 -4.50 -58.98
N GLN A 4 45.08 -5.63 -59.62
CA GLN A 4 44.03 -6.54 -59.18
C GLN A 4 44.36 -7.22 -57.84
N ARG A 5 45.64 -7.54 -57.59
CA ARG A 5 46.08 -8.12 -56.31
C ARG A 5 45.98 -7.10 -55.18
N GLU A 6 46.29 -5.84 -55.43
CA GLU A 6 46.16 -4.78 -54.43
C GLU A 6 44.69 -4.48 -54.10
N SER A 7 43.83 -4.45 -55.13
CA SER A 7 42.38 -4.30 -54.96
C SER A 7 41.78 -5.42 -54.12
N LEU A 8 42.16 -6.67 -54.40
CA LEU A 8 41.74 -7.82 -53.59
C LEU A 8 42.24 -7.76 -52.14
N ARG A 9 43.45 -7.23 -51.89
CA ARG A 9 43.96 -7.01 -50.52
C ARG A 9 43.11 -5.99 -49.76
N LYS A 10 42.77 -4.85 -50.39
CA LYS A 10 41.91 -3.81 -49.77
C LYS A 10 40.51 -4.35 -49.43
N ILE A 11 39.93 -5.14 -50.34
CA ILE A 11 38.64 -5.82 -50.10
C ILE A 11 38.76 -6.79 -48.92
N SER A 12 39.80 -7.63 -48.90
CA SER A 12 40.06 -8.59 -47.82
C SER A 12 40.18 -7.91 -46.45
N THR A 13 40.95 -6.82 -46.35
CA THR A 13 41.07 -6.04 -45.11
C THR A 13 39.74 -5.44 -44.66
N THR A 14 38.96 -4.88 -45.59
CA THR A 14 37.64 -4.29 -45.26
C THR A 14 36.66 -5.35 -44.76
N LEU A 15 36.64 -6.53 -45.40
CA LEU A 15 35.84 -7.67 -44.96
C LEU A 15 36.28 -8.19 -43.59
N ALA A 16 37.59 -8.23 -43.31
CA ALA A 16 38.10 -8.64 -42.01
C ALA A 16 37.63 -7.69 -40.89
N LEU A 17 37.75 -6.36 -41.09
CA LEU A 17 37.25 -5.36 -40.15
C LEU A 17 35.73 -5.49 -39.96
N LYS A 18 34.98 -5.67 -41.04
CA LYS A 18 33.53 -5.83 -40.94
C LYS A 18 33.12 -7.10 -40.21
N ASN A 19 33.85 -8.20 -40.42
CA ASN A 19 33.64 -9.44 -39.69
C ASN A 19 33.91 -9.25 -38.20
N GLU A 20 34.96 -8.52 -37.81
CA GLU A 20 35.24 -8.20 -36.41
C GLU A 20 34.13 -7.36 -35.77
N GLU A 21 33.66 -6.31 -36.45
CA GLU A 21 32.50 -5.52 -35.99
C GLU A 21 31.25 -6.37 -35.78
N ILE A 22 30.96 -7.29 -36.72
CA ILE A 22 29.82 -8.20 -36.63
C ILE A 22 29.99 -9.15 -35.44
N GLN A 23 31.18 -9.71 -35.22
CA GLN A 23 31.44 -10.59 -34.06
C GLN A 23 31.25 -9.84 -32.74
N ASN A 24 31.75 -8.61 -32.63
CA ASN A 24 31.55 -7.76 -31.47
C ASN A 24 30.07 -7.45 -31.25
N PHE A 25 29.34 -7.10 -32.30
CA PHE A 25 27.90 -6.84 -32.21
C PHE A 25 27.11 -8.09 -31.80
N ILE A 26 27.46 -9.28 -32.32
CA ILE A 26 26.87 -10.55 -31.89
C ILE A 26 27.11 -10.79 -30.40
N CYS A 27 28.31 -10.48 -29.89
CA CYS A 27 28.61 -10.57 -28.45
C CYS A 27 27.73 -9.63 -27.63
N CYS A 28 27.59 -8.37 -28.06
CA CYS A 28 26.70 -7.39 -27.44
C CYS A 28 25.23 -7.87 -27.43
N LEU A 29 24.74 -8.43 -28.52
CA LEU A 29 23.38 -8.97 -28.60
C LEU A 29 23.17 -10.15 -27.65
N LYS A 30 24.14 -11.06 -27.55
CA LYS A 30 24.08 -12.18 -26.59
C LYS A 30 24.00 -11.69 -25.14
N GLN A 31 24.81 -10.69 -24.79
CA GLN A 31 24.76 -10.07 -23.47
C GLN A 31 23.41 -9.37 -23.22
N CYS A 32 22.88 -8.66 -24.22
CA CYS A 32 21.58 -8.00 -24.14
C CYS A 32 20.45 -9.01 -23.88
N LEU A 33 20.46 -10.16 -24.56
CA LEU A 33 19.51 -11.24 -24.32
C LEU A 33 19.59 -11.80 -22.90
N GLN A 34 20.80 -12.06 -22.39
CA GLN A 34 20.98 -12.53 -21.00
C GLN A 34 20.49 -11.51 -19.96
N ASN A 35 20.75 -10.23 -20.21
CA ASN A 35 20.29 -9.15 -19.34
C ASN A 35 18.76 -9.03 -19.39
N LEU A 36 18.14 -9.18 -20.56
CA LEU A 36 16.69 -9.14 -20.72
C LEU A 36 16.01 -10.27 -19.95
N GLU A 37 16.52 -11.50 -20.07
CA GLU A 37 16.01 -12.64 -19.31
C GLU A 37 16.10 -12.39 -17.79
N SER A 38 17.27 -11.95 -17.31
CA SER A 38 17.48 -11.65 -15.89
C SER A 38 16.56 -10.52 -15.39
N ASN A 39 16.40 -9.45 -16.18
CA ASN A 39 15.51 -8.35 -15.86
C ASN A 39 14.04 -8.79 -15.86
N SER A 40 13.62 -9.62 -16.80
CA SER A 40 12.26 -10.15 -16.88
C SER A 40 11.93 -11.01 -15.66
N SER A 41 12.84 -11.90 -15.26
CA SER A 41 12.67 -12.71 -14.05
C SER A 41 12.53 -11.83 -12.81
N ARG A 42 13.36 -10.79 -12.66
CA ARG A 42 13.26 -9.86 -11.54
C ARG A 42 11.90 -9.13 -11.51
N VAL A 43 11.43 -8.63 -12.66
CA VAL A 43 10.12 -7.95 -12.73
C VAL A 43 8.96 -8.90 -12.39
N LEU A 44 9.06 -10.19 -12.74
CA LEU A 44 8.08 -11.20 -12.33
C LEU A 44 8.11 -11.46 -10.83
N GLU A 45 9.30 -11.58 -10.23
CA GLU A 45 9.46 -11.74 -8.77
C GLU A 45 8.93 -10.52 -8.00
N ASP A 46 9.24 -9.31 -8.45
CA ASP A 46 8.75 -8.07 -7.85
C ASP A 46 7.21 -8.00 -7.90
N LEU A 47 6.61 -8.39 -9.04
CA LEU A 47 5.15 -8.44 -9.19
C LEU A 47 4.51 -9.43 -8.23
N ASP A 48 5.08 -10.64 -8.12
CA ASP A 48 4.61 -11.68 -7.22
C ASP A 48 4.72 -11.27 -5.75
N ALA A 49 5.80 -10.57 -5.38
CA ALA A 49 6.00 -10.02 -4.04
C ALA A 49 4.93 -8.97 -3.68
N GLU A 50 4.61 -8.05 -4.60
CA GLU A 50 3.57 -7.03 -4.38
C GLU A 50 2.17 -7.68 -4.23
N PHE A 51 1.83 -8.68 -5.05
CA PHE A 51 0.57 -9.42 -4.88
C PHE A 51 0.54 -10.24 -3.59
N SER A 52 1.66 -10.88 -3.23
CA SER A 52 1.79 -11.61 -1.97
C SER A 52 1.55 -10.71 -0.75
N SER A 53 2.05 -9.47 -0.80
CA SER A 53 1.77 -8.46 0.22
C SER A 53 0.28 -8.13 0.30
N LEU A 54 -0.39 -7.89 -0.83
CA LEU A 54 -1.84 -7.65 -0.87
C LEU A 54 -2.65 -8.84 -0.33
N TYR A 55 -2.27 -10.07 -0.67
CA TYR A 55 -2.93 -11.27 -0.14
C TYR A 55 -2.79 -11.37 1.38
N SER A 56 -1.60 -11.08 1.93
CA SER A 56 -1.38 -11.08 3.38
C SER A 56 -2.31 -10.10 4.10
N VAL A 57 -2.42 -8.87 3.60
CA VAL A 57 -3.31 -7.85 4.18
C VAL A 57 -4.78 -8.29 4.12
N LEU A 58 -5.22 -8.86 2.99
CA LEU A 58 -6.58 -9.35 2.83
C LEU A 58 -6.90 -10.52 3.77
N ASP A 59 -5.96 -11.43 3.98
CA ASP A 59 -6.13 -12.56 4.90
C ASP A 59 -6.19 -12.10 6.36
N GLU A 60 -5.33 -11.18 6.77
CA GLU A 60 -5.38 -10.55 8.10
C GLU A 60 -6.70 -9.82 8.35
N LEU A 61 -7.19 -9.06 7.36
CA LEU A 61 -8.48 -8.37 7.45
C LEU A 61 -9.64 -9.36 7.62
N LYS A 62 -9.64 -10.43 6.82
CA LYS A 62 -10.63 -11.50 6.89
C LYS A 62 -10.61 -12.16 8.27
N ASP A 63 -9.43 -12.52 8.77
CA ASP A 63 -9.29 -13.16 10.09
C ASP A 63 -9.76 -12.24 11.23
N GLY A 64 -9.47 -10.94 11.13
CA GLY A 64 -10.00 -9.93 12.05
C GLY A 64 -11.52 -9.86 12.05
N MET A 65 -12.15 -9.83 10.87
CA MET A 65 -13.61 -9.81 10.73
C MET A 65 -14.25 -11.11 11.24
N VAL A 66 -13.69 -12.26 10.89
CA VAL A 66 -14.16 -13.58 11.37
C VAL A 66 -14.07 -13.66 12.89
N THR A 67 -12.98 -13.18 13.47
CA THR A 67 -12.81 -13.15 14.93
C THR A 67 -13.88 -12.29 15.59
N ARG A 68 -14.17 -11.10 15.05
CA ARG A 68 -15.23 -10.23 15.56
C ARG A 68 -16.61 -10.90 15.51
N ILE A 69 -16.95 -11.56 14.40
CA ILE A 69 -18.21 -12.31 14.25
C ILE A 69 -18.30 -13.45 15.29
N LYS A 70 -17.21 -14.21 15.46
CA LYS A 70 -17.15 -15.29 16.46
C LYS A 70 -17.32 -14.78 17.88
N GLN A 71 -16.67 -13.66 18.23
CA GLN A 71 -16.79 -13.03 19.54
C GLN A 71 -18.21 -12.56 19.82
N GLU A 72 -18.85 -11.87 18.87
CA GLU A 72 -20.21 -11.39 19.03
C GLU A 72 -21.21 -12.54 19.17
N ARG A 73 -21.06 -13.58 18.34
CA ARG A 73 -21.85 -14.83 18.48
C ARG A 73 -21.67 -15.44 19.86
N ALA A 74 -20.43 -15.57 20.35
CA ALA A 74 -20.13 -16.18 21.64
C ALA A 74 -20.75 -15.39 22.80
N SER A 75 -20.61 -14.06 22.79
CA SER A 75 -21.18 -13.17 23.79
C SER A 75 -22.71 -13.27 23.85
N ARG A 76 -23.39 -13.19 22.69
CA ARG A 76 -24.85 -13.33 22.62
C ARG A 76 -25.32 -14.72 23.05
N THR A 77 -24.60 -15.76 22.63
CA THR A 77 -24.90 -17.15 23.04
C THR A 77 -24.78 -17.30 24.55
N TYR A 78 -23.76 -16.72 25.17
CA TYR A 78 -23.56 -16.75 26.61
C TYR A 78 -24.71 -16.05 27.37
N GLU A 79 -25.10 -14.85 26.95
CA GLU A 79 -26.25 -14.11 27.50
C GLU A 79 -27.55 -14.93 27.41
N LEU A 80 -27.86 -15.49 26.24
CA LEU A 80 -29.05 -16.30 26.02
C LEU A 80 -29.03 -17.59 26.86
N GLN A 81 -27.90 -18.29 26.94
CA GLN A 81 -27.76 -19.49 27.77
C GLN A 81 -27.91 -19.18 29.26
N SER A 82 -27.37 -18.04 29.72
CA SER A 82 -27.52 -17.59 31.10
C SER A 82 -28.99 -17.30 31.43
N GLN A 83 -29.68 -16.58 30.54
CA GLN A 83 -31.11 -16.30 30.70
C GLN A 83 -31.95 -17.59 30.66
N LEU A 84 -31.63 -18.53 29.77
CA LEU A 84 -32.30 -19.82 29.68
C LEU A 84 -32.19 -20.58 31.01
N ARG A 85 -30.98 -20.73 31.57
CA ARG A 85 -30.78 -21.40 32.87
C ARG A 85 -31.56 -20.74 34.00
N ALA A 86 -31.59 -19.41 34.03
CA ALA A 86 -32.35 -18.66 35.04
C ALA A 86 -33.86 -18.90 34.91
N CYS A 87 -34.39 -18.90 33.68
CA CYS A 87 -35.80 -19.20 33.42
C CYS A 87 -36.15 -20.66 33.78
N THR A 88 -35.31 -21.63 33.40
CA THR A 88 -35.53 -23.05 33.73
C THR A 88 -35.57 -23.28 35.23
N LYS A 89 -34.58 -22.75 35.98
CA LYS A 89 -34.54 -22.90 37.45
C LYS A 89 -35.76 -22.27 38.14
N ALA A 90 -36.21 -21.12 37.64
CA ALA A 90 -37.38 -20.48 38.21
C ALA A 90 -38.69 -21.17 37.85
N LEU A 91 -38.77 -21.79 36.66
CA LEU A 91 -39.90 -22.63 36.27
C LEU A 91 -39.99 -23.85 37.18
N GLU A 92 -38.89 -24.59 37.37
CA GLU A 92 -38.82 -25.75 38.28
C GLU A 92 -39.29 -25.37 39.69
N SER A 93 -38.76 -24.27 40.24
CA SER A 93 -39.18 -23.76 41.57
C SER A 93 -40.65 -23.36 41.61
N SER A 94 -41.21 -22.81 40.53
CA SER A 94 -42.63 -22.45 40.46
C SER A 94 -43.53 -23.67 40.36
N GLU A 95 -43.09 -24.73 39.66
CA GLU A 95 -43.81 -26.01 39.55
C GLU A 95 -43.86 -26.72 40.91
N GLU A 96 -42.75 -26.78 41.64
CA GLU A 96 -42.71 -27.34 43.01
C GLU A 96 -43.66 -26.61 43.96
N GLN A 97 -43.69 -25.27 43.91
CA GLN A 97 -44.60 -24.46 44.72
C GLN A 97 -46.07 -24.70 44.34
N LEU A 98 -46.36 -24.84 43.05
CA LEU A 98 -47.69 -25.15 42.56
C LEU A 98 -48.15 -26.54 43.04
N GLU A 99 -47.26 -27.52 43.00
CA GLU A 99 -47.54 -28.86 43.50
C GLU A 99 -47.82 -28.86 45.00
N LEU A 100 -46.99 -28.18 45.80
CA LEU A 100 -47.20 -28.05 47.25
C LEU A 100 -48.54 -27.36 47.58
N ALA A 101 -48.91 -26.33 46.84
CA ALA A 101 -50.20 -25.67 46.96
C ALA A 101 -51.36 -26.63 46.66
N ASN A 102 -51.26 -27.40 45.58
CA ASN A 102 -52.28 -28.40 45.22
C ASN A 102 -52.41 -29.50 46.27
N GLN A 103 -51.31 -30.04 46.78
CA GLN A 103 -51.32 -31.06 47.83
C GLN A 103 -51.96 -30.53 49.13
N THR A 104 -51.65 -29.28 49.50
CA THR A 104 -52.24 -28.63 50.70
C THR A 104 -53.74 -28.43 50.54
N LEU A 105 -54.21 -28.07 49.35
CA LEU A 105 -55.64 -27.95 49.03
C LEU A 105 -56.39 -29.30 49.17
N CYS A 106 -55.76 -30.40 48.72
CA CYS A 106 -56.32 -31.75 48.88
C CYS A 106 -56.45 -32.19 50.35
N ASN A 107 -55.55 -31.71 51.23
CA ASN A 107 -55.51 -32.05 52.66
C ASN A 107 -56.22 -31.01 53.56
N SER A 108 -57.20 -30.29 53.02
CA SER A 108 -57.84 -29.13 53.65
C SER A 108 -58.61 -29.38 54.96
N GLN A 109 -58.84 -30.64 55.35
CA GLN A 109 -59.53 -31.00 56.59
C GLN A 109 -58.59 -31.25 57.79
N MET A 110 -57.26 -31.16 57.63
CA MET A 110 -56.31 -31.37 58.72
C MET A 110 -56.12 -30.12 59.60
N ASP A 111 -55.96 -30.33 60.90
CA ASP A 111 -55.53 -29.28 61.84
C ASP A 111 -54.16 -28.72 61.42
N GLY A 112 -54.11 -27.43 61.09
CA GLY A 112 -52.89 -26.75 60.61
C GLY A 112 -52.94 -26.22 59.17
N PHE A 113 -54.01 -26.49 58.40
CA PHE A 113 -54.17 -26.00 57.02
C PHE A 113 -53.94 -24.49 56.87
N ASN A 114 -54.52 -23.67 57.75
CA ASN A 114 -54.37 -22.22 57.70
C ASN A 114 -52.91 -21.75 57.89
N GLN A 115 -52.11 -22.50 58.66
CA GLN A 115 -50.69 -22.20 58.86
C GLN A 115 -49.88 -22.59 57.60
N ALA A 116 -50.12 -23.79 57.05
CA ALA A 116 -49.47 -24.23 55.81
C ALA A 116 -49.81 -23.32 54.60
N ALA A 117 -51.07 -22.90 54.48
CA ALA A 117 -51.50 -21.97 53.43
C ALA A 117 -50.81 -20.60 53.55
N LYS A 118 -50.58 -20.12 54.79
CA LYS A 118 -49.86 -18.87 55.03
C LYS A 118 -48.38 -18.98 54.62
N GLU A 119 -47.72 -20.09 54.95
CA GLU A 119 -46.32 -20.33 54.57
C GLU A 119 -46.14 -20.43 53.04
N ILE A 120 -47.06 -21.10 52.34
CA ILE A 120 -47.06 -21.16 50.88
C ILE A 120 -47.26 -19.76 50.28
N LYS A 121 -48.20 -18.97 50.81
CA LYS A 121 -48.43 -17.60 50.36
C LYS A 121 -47.17 -16.74 50.51
N ASP A 122 -46.49 -16.81 51.65
CA ASP A 122 -45.27 -16.06 51.90
C ASP A 122 -44.12 -16.53 50.98
N SER A 123 -44.02 -17.84 50.74
CA SER A 123 -43.04 -18.46 49.83
C SER A 123 -43.22 -18.06 48.36
N VAL A 124 -44.47 -18.07 47.87
CA VAL A 124 -44.82 -17.67 46.49
C VAL A 124 -44.56 -16.18 46.26
N THR A 125 -44.91 -15.33 47.24
CA THR A 125 -44.71 -13.87 47.14
C THR A 125 -43.23 -13.49 46.99
N MET A 126 -42.33 -14.31 47.54
CA MET A 126 -40.89 -14.12 47.48
C MET A 126 -40.20 -14.92 46.38
N ALA A 127 -40.95 -15.69 45.58
CA ALA A 127 -40.36 -16.60 44.61
C ALA A 127 -39.66 -15.84 43.45
N PRO A 128 -38.45 -16.25 43.05
CA PRO A 128 -37.70 -15.61 41.97
C PRO A 128 -38.45 -15.56 40.63
N ALA A 129 -39.34 -16.54 40.39
CA ALA A 129 -40.13 -16.64 39.17
C ALA A 129 -40.96 -15.39 38.86
N PHE A 130 -41.55 -14.75 39.88
CA PHE A 130 -42.39 -13.56 39.71
C PHE A 130 -41.59 -12.28 39.46
N ARG A 131 -40.26 -12.32 39.59
CA ARG A 131 -39.35 -11.18 39.33
C ARG A 131 -38.58 -11.33 38.02
N LEU A 132 -38.78 -12.41 37.27
CA LEU A 132 -38.10 -12.64 36.00
C LEU A 132 -38.72 -11.84 34.85
N SER A 133 -37.87 -11.30 34.00
CA SER A 133 -38.26 -10.73 32.71
C SER A 133 -38.31 -11.82 31.64
N LEU A 134 -39.47 -11.98 30.98
CA LEU A 134 -39.69 -12.92 29.89
C LEU A 134 -39.34 -12.36 28.50
N LYS A 135 -38.62 -11.23 28.44
CA LYS A 135 -38.08 -10.70 27.19
C LYS A 135 -36.63 -11.12 27.03
N ALA A 136 -36.26 -11.60 25.84
CA ALA A 136 -34.88 -11.92 25.52
C ALA A 136 -33.98 -10.70 25.77
N LYS A 137 -32.89 -10.90 26.50
CA LYS A 137 -31.93 -9.83 26.83
C LYS A 137 -31.12 -9.37 25.62
N VAL A 138 -30.95 -10.23 24.64
CA VAL A 138 -30.21 -9.96 23.39
C VAL A 138 -31.00 -10.50 22.20
N SER A 139 -30.86 -9.83 21.05
CA SER A 139 -31.42 -10.29 19.77
C SER A 139 -30.47 -11.27 19.08
N ASP A 140 -31.01 -12.08 18.19
CA ASP A 140 -30.31 -12.96 17.24
C ASP A 140 -29.85 -12.25 15.96
N ASN A 141 -30.31 -11.02 15.70
CA ASN A 141 -29.97 -10.28 14.48
C ASN A 141 -28.50 -9.82 14.46
N MET A 142 -27.72 -10.30 13.48
CA MET A 142 -26.31 -9.91 13.26
C MET A 142 -26.08 -9.19 11.91
N SER A 143 -27.15 -8.65 11.29
CA SER A 143 -27.06 -7.98 9.97
C SER A 143 -26.15 -6.75 9.95
N HIS A 144 -25.91 -6.09 11.09
CA HIS A 144 -24.96 -4.98 11.21
C HIS A 144 -23.50 -5.38 10.95
N MET A 145 -23.20 -6.67 10.88
CA MET A 145 -21.88 -7.21 10.54
C MET A 145 -21.70 -7.52 9.05
N MET A 146 -22.71 -7.24 8.21
CA MET A 146 -22.62 -7.44 6.77
C MET A 146 -21.57 -6.51 6.15
N VAL A 147 -20.84 -7.02 5.16
CA VAL A 147 -19.78 -6.30 4.44
C VAL A 147 -20.08 -6.26 2.95
N ASP A 148 -19.74 -5.15 2.31
CA ASP A 148 -19.78 -4.96 0.86
C ASP A 148 -18.38 -4.53 0.39
N PHE A 149 -17.78 -5.34 -0.48
CA PHE A 149 -16.42 -5.13 -1.01
C PHE A 149 -16.41 -4.56 -2.45
N THR A 150 -17.49 -3.90 -2.87
CA THR A 150 -17.61 -3.39 -4.24
C THR A 150 -16.56 -2.33 -4.56
N GLN A 151 -16.29 -1.41 -3.63
CA GLN A 151 -15.30 -0.36 -3.83
C GLN A 151 -13.87 -0.92 -3.91
N GLU A 152 -13.52 -1.80 -2.99
CA GLU A 152 -12.21 -2.45 -2.88
C GLU A 152 -11.93 -3.30 -4.12
N ARG A 153 -12.94 -4.04 -4.60
CA ARG A 153 -12.83 -4.79 -5.86
C ARG A 153 -12.55 -3.88 -7.04
N ASN A 154 -13.23 -2.72 -7.12
CA ASN A 154 -12.99 -1.77 -8.20
C ASN A 154 -11.57 -1.17 -8.11
N MET A 155 -11.07 -0.89 -6.91
CA MET A 155 -9.69 -0.42 -6.71
C MET A 155 -8.67 -1.49 -7.13
N LEU A 156 -8.90 -2.77 -6.78
CA LEU A 156 -8.04 -3.88 -7.20
C LEU A 156 -8.07 -4.09 -8.72
N LEU A 157 -9.22 -3.93 -9.37
CA LEU A 157 -9.35 -4.01 -10.84
C LEU A 157 -8.67 -2.83 -11.56
N ALA A 158 -8.44 -1.71 -10.88
CA ALA A 158 -7.75 -0.55 -11.42
C ALA A 158 -6.21 -0.63 -11.31
N LEU A 159 -5.67 -1.71 -10.72
CA LEU A 159 -4.23 -1.94 -10.63
C LEU A 159 -3.60 -2.02 -12.04
N LYS A 160 -2.53 -1.27 -12.23
CA LYS A 160 -1.80 -1.16 -13.49
C LYS A 160 -0.32 -0.93 -13.22
N PHE A 161 0.53 -1.33 -14.17
CA PHE A 161 1.95 -1.01 -14.12
C PHE A 161 2.18 0.51 -13.99
N LEU A 162 3.30 0.87 -13.37
CA LEU A 162 3.67 2.27 -13.21
C LEU A 162 4.04 2.85 -14.60
N PRO A 163 3.44 3.99 -15.00
CA PRO A 163 3.84 4.66 -16.23
C PRO A 163 5.25 5.23 -16.07
N VAL A 164 5.92 5.55 -17.18
CA VAL A 164 7.14 6.36 -17.12
C VAL A 164 6.78 7.74 -16.57
N PRO A 165 7.49 8.25 -15.54
CA PRO A 165 7.23 9.59 -15.02
C PRO A 165 7.35 10.66 -16.11
N VAL A 166 6.48 11.65 -16.05
CA VAL A 166 6.52 12.80 -16.95
C VAL A 166 7.77 13.64 -16.67
N THR A 167 8.39 14.16 -17.73
CA THR A 167 9.56 15.03 -17.65
C THR A 167 9.22 16.32 -16.87
N PRO A 168 9.92 16.63 -15.77
CA PRO A 168 9.72 17.88 -15.04
C PRO A 168 10.24 19.08 -15.82
N GLU A 169 9.74 20.26 -15.50
CA GLU A 169 10.14 21.53 -16.11
C GLU A 169 10.74 22.45 -15.06
N ILE A 170 11.98 22.93 -15.29
CA ILE A 170 12.65 23.87 -14.39
C ILE A 170 12.04 25.26 -14.56
N GLN A 171 11.53 25.82 -13.46
CA GLN A 171 10.92 27.14 -13.43
C GLN A 171 12.01 28.19 -13.23
N VAL A 172 12.62 28.64 -14.34
CA VAL A 172 13.76 29.57 -14.33
C VAL A 172 13.45 30.86 -13.57
N SER A 173 12.21 31.36 -13.66
CA SER A 173 11.75 32.56 -12.95
C SER A 173 11.69 32.42 -11.43
N GLU A 174 11.61 31.19 -10.92
CA GLU A 174 11.56 30.90 -9.49
C GLU A 174 12.91 30.44 -8.94
N CYS A 175 13.87 30.14 -9.81
CA CYS A 175 15.22 29.78 -9.41
C CYS A 175 15.96 31.00 -8.85
N GLN A 176 16.76 30.78 -7.82
CA GLN A 176 17.50 31.84 -7.12
C GLN A 176 18.99 31.52 -7.07
N VAL A 177 19.80 32.54 -7.35
CA VAL A 177 21.27 32.48 -7.22
C VAL A 177 21.68 33.55 -6.23
N CYS A 178 22.25 33.14 -5.09
CA CYS A 178 22.64 34.05 -4.00
C CYS A 178 23.95 33.58 -3.36
N ASP A 179 24.93 34.48 -3.24
CA ASP A 179 26.26 34.28 -2.62
C ASP A 179 27.01 33.01 -3.05
N ASN A 180 26.77 31.88 -2.37
CA ASN A 180 27.39 30.58 -2.62
C ASN A 180 26.32 29.46 -2.73
N THR A 181 25.08 29.85 -3.01
CA THR A 181 23.91 28.97 -3.06
C THR A 181 23.13 29.17 -4.35
N VAL A 182 22.59 28.05 -4.87
CA VAL A 182 21.67 28.07 -6.00
C VAL A 182 20.46 27.22 -5.64
N THR A 183 19.28 27.83 -5.64
CA THR A 183 18.00 27.16 -5.46
C THR A 183 17.36 26.96 -6.81
N VAL A 184 17.09 25.70 -7.15
CA VAL A 184 16.43 25.31 -8.39
C VAL A 184 15.04 24.81 -8.04
N VAL A 185 14.03 25.34 -8.73
CA VAL A 185 12.63 24.96 -8.58
C VAL A 185 12.13 24.38 -9.90
N TRP A 186 11.34 23.31 -9.83
CA TRP A 186 10.71 22.70 -11.00
C TRP A 186 9.24 22.39 -10.72
N SER A 187 8.49 22.10 -11.76
CA SER A 187 7.10 21.66 -11.66
C SER A 187 6.82 20.52 -12.64
N LEU A 188 5.74 19.79 -12.40
CA LEU A 188 5.22 18.83 -13.37
C LEU A 188 4.08 19.47 -14.15
N PRO A 189 3.97 19.22 -15.47
CA PRO A 189 2.83 19.66 -16.27
C PRO A 189 1.50 19.11 -15.74
N GLU A 190 1.51 17.86 -15.27
CA GLU A 190 0.38 17.20 -14.61
C GLU A 190 0.82 16.62 -13.27
N PRO A 191 0.02 16.75 -12.20
CA PRO A 191 0.35 16.16 -10.91
C PRO A 191 0.40 14.63 -11.01
N ASP A 192 1.57 14.04 -10.77
CA ASP A 192 1.76 12.58 -10.70
C ASP A 192 2.07 12.15 -9.27
N THR A 193 1.14 11.44 -8.64
CA THR A 193 1.28 10.91 -7.28
C THR A 193 2.14 9.66 -7.21
N LYS A 194 2.62 9.15 -8.35
CA LYS A 194 3.43 7.93 -8.43
C LYS A 194 4.94 8.20 -8.44
N ILE A 195 5.36 9.47 -8.42
CA ILE A 195 6.76 9.85 -8.33
C ILE A 195 7.27 9.59 -6.91
N ASP A 196 8.40 8.89 -6.81
CA ASP A 196 9.04 8.55 -5.54
C ASP A 196 10.12 9.58 -5.18
N TYR A 197 10.91 10.00 -6.18
CA TYR A 197 11.95 11.02 -6.02
C TYR A 197 12.35 11.66 -7.36
N TYR A 198 13.11 12.75 -7.29
CA TYR A 198 13.76 13.41 -8.42
C TYR A 198 15.27 13.24 -8.36
N VAL A 199 15.89 13.24 -9.54
CA VAL A 199 17.34 13.30 -9.72
C VAL A 199 17.67 14.63 -10.37
N LEU A 200 18.38 15.49 -9.63
CA LEU A 200 18.90 16.75 -10.13
C LEU A 200 20.35 16.53 -10.55
N GLU A 201 20.66 16.87 -11.80
CA GLU A 201 22.03 16.93 -12.27
C GLU A 201 22.42 18.37 -12.55
N TYR A 202 23.64 18.73 -12.18
CA TYR A 202 24.19 20.03 -12.46
C TYR A 202 25.65 19.96 -12.87
N ARG A 203 26.11 20.97 -13.62
CA ARG A 203 27.51 21.09 -14.02
C ARG A 203 27.88 22.55 -14.24
N ARG A 204 29.15 22.85 -14.04
CA ARG A 204 29.71 24.19 -14.21
C ARG A 204 30.14 24.42 -15.65
N THR A 205 29.87 25.61 -16.19
CA THR A 205 30.28 25.98 -17.56
C THR A 205 30.56 27.48 -17.69
N ASN A 206 31.47 27.83 -18.61
CA ASN A 206 31.79 29.21 -18.98
C ASN A 206 31.10 29.66 -20.26
N HIS A 207 30.27 28.80 -20.86
CA HIS A 207 29.62 29.06 -22.14
C HIS A 207 28.11 29.05 -21.98
N GLU A 208 27.48 30.04 -22.62
CA GLU A 208 26.04 30.12 -22.79
C GLU A 208 25.61 29.20 -23.96
N GLY A 209 24.59 28.36 -23.74
CA GLY A 209 24.02 27.48 -24.77
C GLY A 209 24.15 25.97 -24.49
N PRO A 210 23.79 25.12 -25.46
CA PRO A 210 23.78 23.66 -25.29
C PRO A 210 25.19 23.07 -25.15
N PRO A 211 25.30 21.87 -24.56
CA PRO A 211 26.57 21.18 -24.33
C PRO A 211 27.43 21.11 -25.61
N ARG A 212 28.66 21.65 -25.58
CA ARG A 212 29.63 21.42 -26.66
C ARG A 212 30.23 20.00 -26.52
N VAL A 213 30.53 19.36 -27.65
CA VAL A 213 31.02 17.96 -27.74
C VAL A 213 32.34 17.71 -26.96
N ARG A 214 33.05 18.76 -26.55
CA ARG A 214 34.21 18.72 -25.63
C ARG A 214 33.95 19.63 -24.43
N GLU A 215 33.22 19.16 -23.43
CA GLU A 215 33.09 19.84 -22.15
C GLU A 215 33.81 19.06 -21.05
N GLU A 216 34.56 19.79 -20.22
CA GLU A 216 35.58 19.25 -19.30
C GLU A 216 35.03 18.80 -17.94
N HIS A 217 33.80 19.20 -17.57
CA HIS A 217 33.25 18.94 -16.23
C HIS A 217 32.15 17.87 -16.25
N PRO A 218 32.25 16.82 -15.41
CA PRO A 218 31.21 15.81 -15.30
C PRO A 218 29.93 16.40 -14.70
N TRP A 219 28.79 15.76 -14.99
CA TRP A 219 27.55 16.03 -14.28
C TRP A 219 27.70 15.60 -12.82
N MET A 220 27.42 16.52 -11.91
CA MET A 220 27.24 16.25 -10.50
C MET A 220 25.80 15.83 -10.28
N VAL A 221 25.59 14.73 -9.55
CA VAL A 221 24.27 14.12 -9.36
C VAL A 221 23.82 14.30 -7.92
N VAL A 222 22.58 14.75 -7.75
CA VAL A 222 21.84 14.77 -6.48
C VAL A 222 20.62 13.88 -6.65
N GLU A 223 20.60 12.74 -5.96
CA GLU A 223 19.50 11.78 -5.99
C GLU A 223 18.62 11.88 -4.74
N GLY A 224 17.41 11.34 -4.82
CA GLY A 224 16.51 11.22 -3.68
C GLY A 224 15.81 12.51 -3.27
N VAL A 225 15.75 13.52 -4.14
CA VAL A 225 15.03 14.76 -3.84
C VAL A 225 13.53 14.48 -3.85
N ARG A 226 12.82 14.76 -2.75
CA ARG A 226 11.37 14.49 -2.64
C ARG A 226 10.49 15.72 -2.85
N LEU A 227 11.09 16.90 -2.78
CA LEU A 227 10.43 18.17 -3.06
C LEU A 227 10.65 18.55 -4.52
N THR A 228 9.88 19.53 -4.99
CA THR A 228 10.04 20.12 -6.32
C THR A 228 11.01 21.31 -6.32
N GLU A 229 11.85 21.38 -5.30
CA GLU A 229 12.91 22.36 -5.17
C GLU A 229 14.14 21.73 -4.51
N TYR A 230 15.32 22.26 -4.84
CA TYR A 230 16.56 21.88 -4.18
C TYR A 230 17.53 23.04 -4.13
N THR A 231 18.18 23.23 -2.98
CA THR A 231 19.19 24.26 -2.77
C THR A 231 20.58 23.65 -2.68
N LEU A 232 21.41 23.92 -3.68
CA LEU A 232 22.85 23.66 -3.62
C LEU A 232 23.52 24.71 -2.73
N THR A 233 24.43 24.26 -1.88
CA THR A 233 25.20 25.12 -0.97
C THR A 233 26.70 24.89 -1.14
N GLY A 234 27.52 25.87 -0.75
CA GLY A 234 28.98 25.77 -0.80
C GLY A 234 29.55 25.80 -2.22
N LEU A 235 28.82 26.38 -3.17
CA LEU A 235 29.29 26.53 -4.54
C LEU A 235 30.39 27.60 -4.59
N ARG A 236 31.42 27.33 -5.41
CA ARG A 236 32.38 28.34 -5.81
C ARG A 236 31.94 28.82 -7.18
N PHE A 237 31.58 30.09 -7.33
CA PHE A 237 31.23 30.71 -8.60
C PHE A 237 32.50 31.10 -9.37
N ASP A 238 33.33 30.10 -9.65
CA ASP A 238 34.55 30.21 -10.46
C ASP A 238 34.27 30.12 -11.97
N THR A 239 33.01 29.87 -12.31
CA THR A 239 32.48 29.77 -13.68
C THR A 239 31.29 30.72 -13.82
N ARG A 240 30.93 31.10 -15.05
CA ARG A 240 29.86 32.08 -15.30
C ARG A 240 28.45 31.50 -15.21
N TYR A 241 28.31 30.20 -15.45
CA TYR A 241 27.01 29.54 -15.49
C TYR A 241 27.07 28.18 -14.81
N ILE A 242 25.93 27.77 -14.27
CA ILE A 242 25.68 26.39 -13.86
C ILE A 242 24.49 25.89 -14.69
N THR A 243 24.70 24.79 -15.42
CA THR A 243 23.65 24.09 -16.15
C THR A 243 22.97 23.08 -15.23
N PHE A 244 21.65 23.07 -15.22
CA PHE A 244 20.81 22.17 -14.45
C PHE A 244 19.90 21.35 -15.36
N ARG A 245 19.65 20.10 -14.99
CA ARG A 245 18.58 19.27 -15.54
C ARG A 245 18.01 18.38 -14.46
N VAL A 246 16.73 18.09 -14.52
CA VAL A 246 16.04 17.27 -13.52
C VAL A 246 15.20 16.20 -14.20
N LYS A 247 15.13 15.01 -13.61
CA LYS A 247 14.20 13.96 -14.03
C LYS A 247 13.42 13.44 -12.82
N ALA A 248 12.22 12.95 -13.07
CA ALA A 248 11.40 12.26 -12.09
C ALA A 248 11.64 10.74 -12.16
N SER A 249 11.60 10.08 -11.02
CA SER A 249 11.72 8.63 -10.90
C SER A 249 10.58 8.07 -10.06
N ASN A 250 10.00 6.97 -10.51
CA ASN A 250 9.13 6.15 -9.67
C ASN A 250 9.83 4.83 -9.30
N LYS A 251 9.13 3.96 -8.57
CA LYS A 251 9.68 2.68 -8.12
C LYS A 251 10.15 1.75 -9.25
N ALA A 252 9.63 1.92 -10.47
CA ALA A 252 9.93 1.04 -11.60
C ALA A 252 10.97 1.64 -12.55
N VAL A 253 10.86 2.94 -12.86
CA VAL A 253 11.63 3.57 -13.93
C VAL A 253 11.84 5.07 -13.69
N ALA A 254 12.96 5.58 -14.22
CA ALA A 254 13.23 7.01 -14.33
C ALA A 254 12.71 7.55 -15.66
N GLY A 255 12.07 8.72 -15.63
CA GLY A 255 11.68 9.46 -16.80
C GLY A 255 12.87 10.13 -17.51
N GLU A 256 12.57 10.91 -18.53
CA GLU A 256 13.58 11.70 -19.23
C GLU A 256 14.00 12.93 -18.42
N PHE A 257 15.19 13.44 -18.73
CA PHE A 257 15.65 14.71 -18.17
C PHE A 257 14.91 15.87 -18.81
N SER A 258 14.65 16.90 -18.01
CA SER A 258 14.23 18.21 -18.47
C SER A 258 15.22 18.78 -19.47
N GLU A 259 14.75 19.72 -20.28
CA GLU A 259 15.65 20.57 -21.05
C GLU A 259 16.66 21.25 -20.11
N PRO A 260 17.95 21.31 -20.48
CA PRO A 260 18.98 21.87 -19.63
C PRO A 260 18.82 23.38 -19.51
N VAL A 261 18.78 23.88 -18.27
CA VAL A 261 18.67 25.31 -17.96
C VAL A 261 20.01 25.84 -17.46
N ASN A 262 20.48 26.94 -18.03
CA ASN A 262 21.68 27.64 -17.55
C ASN A 262 21.25 28.77 -16.60
N LEU A 263 21.76 28.75 -15.36
CA LEU A 263 21.63 29.85 -14.42
C LEU A 263 22.97 30.59 -14.34
N GLU A 264 22.93 31.92 -14.46
CA GLU A 264 24.11 32.77 -14.34
C GLU A 264 24.53 32.89 -12.87
N THR A 265 25.83 32.77 -12.61
CA THR A 265 26.42 32.92 -11.28
C THR A 265 27.20 34.22 -11.22
N HIS A 266 26.76 35.15 -10.37
CA HIS A 266 27.33 36.49 -10.18
C HIS A 266 28.59 36.50 -9.32
#